data_AF-A0A2E0IWU7-F1
#
_entry.id   AF-A0A2E0IWU7-F1
#
_cell.length_a   1.000
_cell.length_b   1.000
_cell.length_c   1.000
_cell.angle_alpha   90.00
_cell.angle_beta   90.00
_cell.angle_gamma   90.00
#
_symmetry.space_group_name_H-M   'P 1'
#
loop_
_entity.id
_entity.type
_entity.pdbx_description
1 polymer ?
#
loop_
_entity_poly.entity_id
_entity_poly.type
_entity_poly.pdbx_seq_one_letter_code
_entity_poly.pdbx_strand_id
1 'polypeptide(L)'
;MKLPYANAAIIPPEKVKDYLLSTIHPIGRYKAAFFRSYGYEQDNWRTLARDIRALLSLDANETTFVQQSSFGEKYTVTGQIIGPNGRGFGLTTVWIILSGEYAPRLVTAYPED
;
A
#
# COMPACT_ATOMS: atom_id res chain seq x y z
N MET A 1 7.97 13.22 -7.80
CA MET A 1 6.69 13.77 -7.27
C MET A 1 6.36 13.06 -5.96
N LYS A 2 5.67 13.70 -5.01
CA LYS A 2 5.11 13.04 -3.81
C LYS A 2 3.62 12.80 -3.98
N LEU A 3 3.06 11.81 -3.27
CA LEU A 3 1.62 11.62 -3.18
C LEU A 3 0.96 12.88 -2.57
N PRO A 4 -0.02 13.50 -3.23
CA PRO A 4 -0.73 14.65 -2.65
C PRO A 4 -1.39 14.27 -1.33
N TYR A 5 -1.33 15.17 -0.34
CA TYR A 5 -1.96 14.99 0.98
C TYR A 5 -1.59 13.68 1.69
N ALA A 6 -0.37 13.18 1.47
CA ALA A 6 0.13 11.93 2.06
C ALA A 6 -0.01 11.87 3.60
N ASN A 7 0.06 13.01 4.29
CA ASN A 7 -0.14 13.11 5.74
C ASN A 7 -1.58 12.77 6.18
N ALA A 8 -2.56 12.93 5.29
CA ALA A 8 -3.96 12.57 5.50
C ALA A 8 -4.31 11.18 4.93
N ALA A 9 -3.31 10.39 4.50
CA ALA A 9 -3.54 9.10 3.88
C ALA A 9 -4.27 8.12 4.81
N ILE A 10 -5.32 7.50 4.28
CA ILE A 10 -6.15 6.49 4.94
C ILE A 10 -5.72 5.12 4.44
N ILE A 11 -5.36 4.25 5.38
CA ILE A 11 -5.04 2.84 5.13
C ILE A 11 -6.12 2.02 5.82
N PRO A 12 -7.17 1.60 5.10
CA PRO A 12 -8.29 0.89 5.71
C PRO A 12 -7.84 -0.50 6.21
N PRO A 13 -8.15 -0.88 7.46
CA PRO A 13 -7.79 -2.19 8.00
C PRO A 13 -8.21 -3.35 7.10
N GLU A 14 -9.39 -3.29 6.50
CA GLU A 14 -9.93 -4.31 5.61
C GLU A 14 -9.08 -4.51 4.35
N LYS A 15 -8.42 -3.45 3.85
CA LYS A 15 -7.51 -3.55 2.71
C LYS A 15 -6.22 -4.26 3.09
N VAL A 16 -5.74 -4.10 4.31
CA VAL A 16 -4.49 -4.70 4.77
C VAL A 16 -4.72 -6.11 5.29
N LYS A 17 -5.60 -6.24 6.29
CA LYS A 17 -5.89 -7.48 7.00
C LYS A 17 -6.68 -8.47 6.15
N ASP A 18 -7.75 -8.02 5.50
CA ASP A 18 -8.74 -8.91 4.89
C ASP A 18 -8.52 -9.10 3.38
N TYR A 19 -7.63 -8.30 2.79
CA TYR A 19 -7.23 -8.41 1.38
C TYR A 19 -5.74 -8.73 1.19
N LEU A 20 -4.81 -7.87 1.62
CA LEU A 20 -3.36 -8.06 1.37
C LEU A 20 -2.78 -9.26 2.14
N LEU A 21 -3.22 -9.46 3.39
CA LEU A 21 -2.71 -10.50 4.28
C LEU A 21 -3.67 -11.69 4.44
N SER A 22 -4.77 -11.70 3.68
CA SER A 22 -5.76 -12.77 3.73
C SER A 22 -5.36 -13.93 2.84
N THR A 23 -5.18 -15.11 3.45
CA THR A 23 -4.87 -16.37 2.75
C THR A 23 -6.10 -16.99 2.08
N ILE A 24 -7.30 -16.55 2.45
CA ILE A 24 -8.58 -17.08 1.94
C ILE A 24 -9.24 -16.17 0.90
N HIS A 25 -8.77 -14.93 0.73
CA HIS A 25 -9.34 -14.01 -0.25
C HIS A 25 -9.09 -14.52 -1.68
N PRO A 26 -10.11 -14.61 -2.56
CA PRO A 26 -9.99 -15.26 -3.87
C PRO A 26 -8.95 -14.62 -4.80
N ILE A 27 -8.64 -13.33 -4.58
CA ILE A 27 -7.61 -12.59 -5.33
C ILE A 27 -6.40 -12.26 -4.44
N GLY A 28 -6.62 -12.14 -3.13
CA GLY A 28 -5.65 -11.61 -2.17
C GLY A 28 -4.66 -12.67 -1.70
N ARG A 29 -5.05 -13.95 -1.74
CA ARG A 29 -4.24 -15.09 -1.28
C ARG A 29 -2.83 -15.13 -1.86
N TYR A 30 -2.65 -14.75 -3.13
CA TYR A 30 -1.34 -14.75 -3.79
C TYR A 30 -0.42 -13.65 -3.25
N LYS A 31 -0.99 -12.51 -2.86
CA LYS A 31 -0.26 -11.42 -2.19
C LYS A 31 0.09 -11.81 -0.76
N ALA A 32 -0.82 -12.47 -0.06
CA ALA A 32 -0.62 -12.91 1.32
C ALA A 32 0.60 -13.84 1.45
N ALA A 33 0.77 -14.79 0.52
CA ALA A 33 1.94 -15.69 0.51
C ALA A 33 3.26 -14.90 0.43
N PHE A 34 3.33 -13.90 -0.45
CA PHE A 34 4.49 -13.02 -0.57
C PHE A 34 4.76 -12.26 0.73
N PHE A 35 3.77 -11.53 1.25
CA PHE A 35 3.94 -10.72 2.47
C PHE A 35 4.31 -11.56 3.69
N ARG A 36 3.74 -12.77 3.81
CA ARG A 36 4.11 -13.74 4.85
C ARG A 36 5.57 -14.18 4.76
N SER A 37 6.11 -14.35 3.56
CA SER A 37 7.54 -14.65 3.40
C SER A 37 8.44 -13.53 3.96
N TYR A 38 7.92 -12.30 4.08
CA TYR A 38 8.60 -11.16 4.72
C TYR A 38 8.27 -10.97 6.21
N GLY A 39 7.44 -11.85 6.79
CA GLY A 39 7.06 -11.82 8.22
C GLY A 39 5.80 -10.99 8.52
N TYR A 40 5.07 -10.55 7.50
CA TYR A 40 3.76 -9.92 7.68
C TYR A 40 2.66 -10.97 7.69
N GLU A 41 1.83 -10.95 8.72
CA GLU A 41 0.73 -11.87 8.95
C GLU A 41 -0.54 -11.11 9.32
N GLN A 42 -1.70 -11.76 9.17
CA GLN A 42 -2.99 -11.12 9.43
C GLN A 42 -3.11 -10.58 10.87
N ASP A 43 -2.49 -11.25 11.85
CA ASP A 43 -2.50 -10.84 13.26
C ASP A 43 -1.60 -9.63 13.53
N ASN A 44 -0.58 -9.40 12.70
CA ASN A 44 0.33 -8.26 12.81
C ASN A 44 0.10 -7.22 11.69
N TRP A 45 -1.09 -7.18 11.08
CA TRP A 45 -1.41 -6.35 9.92
C TRP A 45 -1.06 -4.86 10.09
N ARG A 46 -1.10 -4.36 11.33
CA ARG A 46 -0.74 -2.97 11.66
C ARG A 46 0.71 -2.65 11.30
N THR A 47 1.60 -3.63 11.33
CA THR A 47 3.00 -3.48 10.92
C THR A 47 3.09 -3.14 9.44
N LEU A 48 2.41 -3.90 8.56
CA LEU A 48 2.35 -3.58 7.13
C LEU A 48 1.72 -2.21 6.88
N ALA A 49 0.64 -1.87 7.61
CA ALA A 49 0.00 -0.56 7.48
C ALA A 49 0.93 0.60 7.90
N ARG A 50 1.73 0.42 8.95
CA ARG A 50 2.75 1.38 9.38
C ARG A 50 3.84 1.54 8.32
N ASP A 51 4.33 0.43 7.79
CA ASP A 51 5.45 0.44 6.84
C ASP A 51 5.02 1.02 5.48
N ILE A 52 3.77 0.77 5.03
CA ILE A 52 3.14 1.47 3.90
C ILE A 52 3.03 2.98 4.17
N ARG A 53 2.68 3.40 5.38
CA ARG A 53 2.59 4.84 5.70
C ARG A 53 3.97 5.49 5.73
N ALA A 54 4.98 4.80 6.26
CA ALA A 54 6.36 5.29 6.25
C ALA A 54 6.88 5.47 4.83
N LEU A 55 6.51 4.57 3.91
CA LEU A 55 6.81 4.67 2.47
C LEU A 55 6.36 6.02 1.89
N LEU A 56 5.21 6.55 2.30
CA LEU A 56 4.70 7.82 1.75
C LEU A 56 5.54 9.06 2.11
N SER A 57 6.41 8.93 3.12
CA SER A 57 7.20 10.04 3.64
C SER A 57 8.64 10.08 3.10
N LEU A 58 9.07 9.06 2.35
CA LEU A 58 10.43 8.97 1.82
C LEU A 58 10.57 9.75 0.51
N ASP A 59 11.58 10.61 0.43
CA ASP A 59 11.88 11.41 -0.76
C ASP A 59 12.41 10.58 -1.93
N ALA A 60 12.97 9.41 -1.65
CA ALA A 60 13.54 8.51 -2.65
C ALA A 60 12.49 7.73 -3.47
N ASN A 61 11.21 7.89 -3.16
CA ASN A 61 10.15 7.09 -3.76
C ASN A 61 9.57 7.74 -5.01
N GLU A 62 9.27 6.91 -6.01
CA GLU A 62 8.63 7.36 -7.23
C GLU A 62 7.12 7.38 -7.04
N THR A 63 6.53 8.58 -7.21
CA THR A 63 5.08 8.73 -7.32
C THR A 63 4.72 9.03 -8.76
N THR A 64 3.81 8.22 -9.31
CA THR A 64 3.28 8.38 -10.66
C THR A 64 1.79 8.60 -10.60
N PHE A 65 1.32 9.66 -11.28
CA PHE A 65 -0.09 9.83 -11.58
C PHE A 65 -0.50 8.83 -12.64
N VAL A 66 -1.51 8.02 -12.37
CA VAL A 66 -1.94 6.94 -13.25
C VAL A 66 -3.08 7.40 -14.14
N GLN A 67 -4.14 7.94 -13.54
CA GLN A 67 -5.36 8.30 -14.26
C GLN A 67 -6.25 9.19 -13.41
N GLN A 68 -6.99 10.10 -14.05
CA GLN A 68 -8.15 10.77 -13.49
C GLN A 68 -9.43 10.19 -14.09
N SER A 69 -10.41 9.95 -13.23
CA SER A 69 -11.75 9.48 -13.59
C SER A 69 -12.81 10.33 -12.90
N SER A 70 -14.09 10.11 -13.21
CA SER A 70 -15.20 10.74 -12.47
C SER A 70 -15.19 10.44 -10.96
N PHE A 71 -14.58 9.31 -10.56
CA PHE A 71 -14.47 8.92 -9.16
C PHE A 71 -13.33 9.64 -8.43
N GLY A 72 -12.32 10.15 -9.14
CA GLY A 72 -11.14 10.76 -8.54
C GLY A 72 -9.84 10.46 -9.28
N GLU A 73 -8.73 10.82 -8.64
CA GLU A 73 -7.36 10.72 -9.15
C GLU A 73 -6.65 9.52 -8.55
N LYS A 74 -6.00 8.72 -9.40
CA LYS A 74 -5.29 7.50 -9.01
C LYS A 74 -3.78 7.71 -9.11
N TYR A 75 -3.08 7.26 -8.08
CA TYR A 75 -1.62 7.38 -7.97
C TYR A 75 -1.00 6.02 -7.65
N THR A 76 0.23 5.81 -8.10
CA THR A 76 1.10 4.74 -7.62
C THR A 76 2.28 5.36 -6.88
N VAL A 77 2.65 4.77 -5.75
CA VAL A 77 3.88 5.09 -5.01
C VAL A 77 4.70 3.82 -4.90
N THR A 78 5.91 3.85 -5.44
CA THR A 78 6.87 2.76 -5.42
C THR A 78 8.04 3.10 -4.51
N GLY A 79 8.50 2.12 -3.72
CA GLY A 79 9.77 2.20 -3.01
C GLY A 79 10.10 0.94 -2.23
N GLN A 80 11.18 0.99 -1.46
CA GLN A 80 11.69 -0.15 -0.69
C GLN A 80 11.15 -0.16 0.74
N ILE A 81 10.78 -1.34 1.24
CA ILE A 81 10.44 -1.55 2.65
C ILE A 81 11.23 -2.72 3.24
N ILE A 82 11.48 -2.69 4.54
CA ILE A 82 12.12 -3.78 5.29
C ILE A 82 11.03 -4.53 6.05
N GLY A 83 10.86 -5.82 5.73
CA GLY A 83 9.89 -6.68 6.41
C GLY A 83 10.28 -7.02 7.86
N PRO A 84 9.34 -7.52 8.67
CA PRO A 84 9.59 -7.98 10.04
C PRO A 84 10.72 -9.00 10.18
N ASN A 85 11.02 -9.76 9.11
CA ASN A 85 12.14 -10.70 9.08
C ASN A 85 13.50 -10.04 8.75
N GLY A 86 13.57 -8.72 8.61
CA GLY A 86 14.79 -7.95 8.30
C GLY A 86 15.15 -7.89 6.82
N ARG A 87 14.39 -8.53 5.92
CA ARG A 87 14.67 -8.52 4.48
C ARG A 87 13.95 -7.37 3.77
N GLY A 88 14.65 -6.73 2.83
CA GLY A 88 14.12 -5.66 1.99
C GLY A 88 13.40 -6.19 0.74
N PHE A 89 12.42 -5.43 0.25
CA PHE A 89 11.78 -5.64 -1.06
C PHE A 89 11.15 -4.35 -1.60
N GLY A 90 11.00 -4.30 -2.92
CA GLY A 90 10.25 -3.25 -3.62
C GLY A 90 8.75 -3.44 -3.46
N LEU A 91 8.04 -2.36 -3.16
CA LEU A 91 6.60 -2.33 -2.98
C LEU A 91 5.99 -1.20 -3.81
N THR A 92 5.03 -1.55 -4.66
CA THR A 92 4.13 -0.57 -5.29
C THR A 92 2.81 -0.51 -4.52
N THR A 93 2.41 0.70 -4.15
CA THR A 93 1.14 1.00 -3.50
C THR A 93 0.28 1.85 -4.41
N VAL A 94 -1.01 1.55 -4.46
CA VAL A 94 -1.98 2.24 -5.31
C VAL A 94 -2.94 3.02 -4.44
N TRP A 95 -3.11 4.30 -4.75
CA TRP A 95 -3.91 5.25 -4.00
C TRP A 95 -4.98 5.89 -4.87
N ILE A 96 -6.09 6.26 -4.27
CA ILE A 96 -7.11 7.10 -4.90
C ILE A 96 -7.44 8.29 -4.02
N ILE A 97 -7.49 9.48 -4.61
CA ILE A 97 -8.07 10.67 -4.00
C ILE A 97 -9.44 10.85 -4.66
N LEU A 98 -10.52 10.68 -3.89
CA LEU A 98 -11.88 10.80 -4.45
C LEU A 98 -12.17 12.25 -4.84
N SER A 99 -13.04 12.43 -5.85
CA SER A 99 -13.43 13.75 -6.32
C SER A 99 -14.06 14.59 -5.20
N GLY A 100 -13.54 15.80 -4.98
CA GLY A 100 -13.97 16.67 -3.88
C GLY A 100 -13.38 16.32 -2.51
N GLU A 101 -12.49 15.32 -2.43
CA GLU A 101 -11.79 14.96 -1.20
C GLU A 101 -10.29 15.25 -1.27
N TYR A 102 -9.65 15.25 -0.11
CA TYR A 102 -8.21 15.44 0.02
C TYR A 102 -7.48 14.23 0.58
N ALA A 103 -8.17 13.26 1.19
CA ALA A 103 -7.52 12.13 1.86
C ALA A 103 -7.26 10.97 0.86
N PRO A 104 -6.00 10.64 0.54
CA PRO A 104 -5.70 9.50 -0.31
C PRO A 104 -6.07 8.21 0.40
N ARG A 105 -6.76 7.30 -0.28
CA ARG A 105 -7.15 5.99 0.25
C ARG A 105 -6.37 4.88 -0.42
N LEU A 106 -5.83 3.97 0.38
CA LEU A 106 -5.15 2.78 -0.14
C LEU A 106 -6.15 1.91 -0.91
N VAL A 107 -5.87 1.67 -2.20
CA VAL A 107 -6.64 0.77 -3.06
C VAL A 107 -6.08 -0.65 -2.97
N THR A 108 -4.77 -0.80 -3.15
CA THR A 108 -4.03 -2.07 -3.08
C THR A 108 -2.53 -1.81 -2.93
N ALA A 109 -1.77 -2.85 -2.59
CA ALA A 109 -0.32 -2.89 -2.68
C ALA A 109 0.11 -4.23 -3.31
N TYR A 110 1.27 -4.28 -3.94
CA TYR A 110 1.87 -5.49 -4.51
C TYR A 110 3.40 -5.33 -4.60
N PRO A 111 4.15 -6.43 -4.47
CA PRO A 111 5.60 -6.39 -4.64
C PRO A 111 5.97 -5.98 -6.07
N GLU A 112 7.10 -5.31 -6.22
CA GLU A 112 7.76 -5.22 -7.51
C GLU A 112 8.34 -6.58 -7.91
N ASP A 113 8.33 -6.87 -9.22
CA ASP A 113 8.99 -8.05 -9.80
C ASP A 113 10.52 -7.93 -9.75
#